data_AF-Q6LRG6-F1
#
_entry.id   AF-Q6LRG6-F1
#
_cell.length_a   1.000
_cell.length_b   1.000
_cell.length_c   1.000
_cell.angle_alpha   90.00
_cell.angle_beta   90.00
_cell.angle_gamma   90.00
#
_symmetry.space_group_name_H-M   'P 1'
#
loop_
_entity.id
_entity.type
_entity.pdbx_description
1 polymer ?
#
loop_
_entity_poly.entity_id
_entity_poly.type
_entity_poly.pdbx_seq_one_letter_code
_entity_poly.pdbx_strand_id
1 'polypeptide(L)'
;MITGIDRSKHMIDGVLADDTASEISSHLEPYIVKDSILCSDGAWAYVSIAEETNCDHKRLISNENRVQDKIYHIQTVNGAIAHFKGWIDIKMRGVATKYLPHYLAWFRESYAGLNFQQMLVAAYR
;
A
#
# COMPACT_ATOMS: atom_id res chain seq x y z
N MET A 1 7.07 2.33 5.68
CA MET A 1 6.57 1.62 4.48
C MET A 1 5.21 2.16 4.15
N ILE A 2 4.97 2.44 2.88
CA ILE A 2 3.65 2.80 2.34
C ILE A 2 3.10 1.61 1.54
N THR A 3 1.78 1.45 1.51
CA THR A 3 1.11 0.41 0.72
C THR A 3 -0.20 0.95 0.17
N GLY A 4 -0.46 0.70 -1.11
CA GLY A 4 -1.73 0.98 -1.78
C GLY A 4 -2.29 -0.30 -2.38
N ILE A 5 -3.62 -0.46 -2.36
CA ILE A 5 -4.31 -1.60 -2.99
C ILE A 5 -5.57 -1.10 -3.68
N ASP A 6 -5.75 -1.48 -4.94
CA ASP A 6 -6.96 -1.18 -5.71
C ASP A 6 -8.06 -2.24 -5.51
N ARG A 7 -9.23 -2.03 -6.12
CA ARG A 7 -10.37 -2.98 -6.04
C ARG A 7 -10.10 -4.31 -6.75
N SER A 8 -9.19 -4.33 -7.70
CA SER A 8 -8.74 -5.51 -8.44
C SER A 8 -7.65 -6.28 -7.68
N LYS A 9 -7.28 -5.84 -6.48
CA LYS A 9 -6.23 -6.39 -5.61
C LYS A 9 -4.81 -6.22 -6.17
N HIS A 10 -4.60 -5.28 -7.08
CA HIS A 10 -3.25 -4.85 -7.43
C HIS A 10 -2.68 -4.06 -6.27
N MET A 11 -1.50 -4.48 -5.81
CA MET A 11 -0.80 -3.90 -4.68
C MET A 11 0.41 -3.12 -5.17
N ILE A 12 0.60 -1.95 -4.59
CA ILE A 12 1.85 -1.18 -4.66
C ILE A 12 2.38 -1.01 -3.24
N ASP A 13 3.70 -0.99 -3.10
CA ASP A 13 4.37 -0.85 -1.81
C ASP A 13 5.73 -0.18 -1.98
N GLY A 14 6.23 0.41 -0.90
CA GLY A 14 7.54 1.05 -0.88
C GLY A 14 8.06 1.25 0.54
N VAL A 15 9.39 1.18 0.69
CA VAL A 15 10.07 1.56 1.93
C VAL A 15 10.36 3.04 1.87
N LEU A 16 9.72 3.80 2.77
CA LEU A 16 10.01 5.21 2.97
C LEU A 16 11.28 5.35 3.83
N ALA A 17 12.16 6.26 3.42
CA ALA A 17 13.26 6.77 4.23
C ALA A 17 12.71 7.65 5.38
N ASP A 18 11.75 8.53 5.08
CA ASP A 18 11.07 9.40 6.02
C ASP A 18 9.54 9.45 5.74
N ASP A 19 8.74 9.78 6.76
CA ASP A 19 7.27 9.85 6.64
C ASP A 19 6.81 11.25 6.13
N THR A 20 7.55 11.82 5.18
CA THR A 20 7.26 13.15 4.64
C THR A 20 6.18 13.09 3.55
N ALA A 21 5.40 14.17 3.43
CA ALA A 21 4.37 14.25 2.39
C ALA A 21 4.96 14.07 0.97
N SER A 22 6.11 14.69 0.69
CA SER A 22 6.78 14.58 -0.60
C SER A 22 7.21 13.15 -0.93
N GLU A 23 7.69 12.39 0.06
CA GLU A 23 8.11 11.02 -0.17
C GLU A 23 6.91 10.09 -0.41
N ILE A 24 5.86 10.23 0.39
CA ILE A 24 4.59 9.51 0.21
C ILE A 24 4.01 9.81 -1.19
N SER A 25 3.97 11.09 -1.57
CA SER A 25 3.55 11.56 -2.90
C SER A 25 4.30 10.85 -4.01
N SER A 26 5.63 10.87 -3.96
CA SER A 26 6.49 10.27 -5.00
C SER A 26 6.21 8.78 -5.24
N HIS A 27 5.74 8.06 -4.22
CA HIS A 27 5.45 6.64 -4.29
C HIS A 27 4.02 6.33 -4.77
N LEU A 28 3.06 7.22 -4.52
CA LEU A 28 1.65 6.98 -4.79
C LEU A 28 1.15 7.63 -6.07
N GLU A 29 1.56 8.88 -6.34
CA GLU A 29 1.07 9.67 -7.49
C GLU A 29 1.17 8.95 -8.84
N PRO A 30 2.26 8.23 -9.18
CA PRO A 30 2.35 7.54 -10.47
C PRO A 30 1.27 6.49 -10.72
N TYR A 31 0.58 6.03 -9.66
CA TYR A 31 -0.42 4.97 -9.71
C TYR A 31 -1.84 5.48 -9.49
N ILE A 32 -2.03 6.78 -9.23
CA ILE A 32 -3.34 7.37 -9.02
C ILE A 32 -3.86 7.93 -10.34
N VAL A 33 -5.02 7.45 -10.75
CA VAL A 33 -5.69 7.90 -11.97
C VAL A 33 -6.57 9.10 -11.64
N LYS A 34 -6.60 10.09 -12.54
CA LYS A 34 -7.55 11.21 -12.47
C LYS A 34 -9.00 10.70 -12.32
N ASP A 35 -9.83 11.42 -11.57
CA ASP A 35 -11.24 11.09 -11.29
C ASP A 35 -11.43 9.74 -10.55
N SER A 36 -10.36 9.18 -9.98
CA SER A 36 -10.44 8.03 -9.08
C SER A 36 -10.78 8.44 -7.64
N ILE A 37 -10.88 7.46 -6.73
CA ILE A 37 -11.20 7.70 -5.32
C ILE A 37 -10.07 7.16 -4.44
N LEU A 38 -9.32 8.07 -3.82
CA LEU A 38 -8.29 7.77 -2.83
C LEU A 38 -8.94 7.60 -1.45
N CYS A 39 -8.74 6.44 -0.82
CA CYS A 39 -9.22 6.16 0.53
C CYS A 39 -8.02 6.07 1.49
N SER A 40 -8.02 6.82 2.58
CA SER A 40 -6.92 6.81 3.57
C SER A 40 -7.41 6.99 5.01
N ASP A 41 -6.55 6.74 5.98
CA ASP A 41 -6.76 7.06 7.39
C ASP A 41 -6.74 8.58 7.70
N GLY A 42 -6.43 9.40 6.69
CA GLY A 42 -6.63 10.85 6.73
C GLY A 42 -5.40 11.66 7.13
N ALA A 43 -4.18 11.14 6.99
CA ALA A 43 -2.98 11.99 7.07
C ALA A 43 -3.00 13.12 6.02
N TRP A 44 -2.42 14.27 6.36
CA TRP A 44 -2.43 15.47 5.51
C TRP A 44 -1.75 15.28 4.15
N ALA A 45 -0.73 14.42 4.07
CA ALA A 45 -0.05 14.10 2.81
C ALA A 45 -1.02 13.64 1.72
N TYR A 46 -2.04 12.86 2.08
CA TYR A 46 -3.02 12.34 1.12
C TYR A 46 -3.96 13.41 0.56
N VAL A 47 -4.12 14.55 1.24
CA VAL A 47 -4.92 15.67 0.75
C VAL A 47 -4.21 16.30 -0.45
N SER A 48 -2.92 16.63 -0.30
CA SER A 48 -2.10 17.19 -1.38
C SER A 48 -2.02 16.25 -2.58
N ILE A 49 -1.82 14.95 -2.34
CA ILE A 49 -1.81 13.94 -3.42
C ILE A 49 -3.12 13.95 -4.20
N ALA A 50 -4.27 14.03 -3.51
CA ALA A 50 -5.56 14.02 -4.16
C ALA A 50 -5.80 15.28 -5.02
N GLU A 51 -5.36 16.44 -4.52
CA GLU A 51 -5.41 17.70 -5.27
C GLU A 51 -4.52 17.66 -6.51
N GLU A 52 -3.28 17.20 -6.37
CA GLU A 52 -2.28 17.14 -7.45
C GLU A 52 -2.66 16.13 -8.54
N THR A 53 -3.26 15.00 -8.16
CA THR A 53 -3.72 13.96 -9.09
C THR A 53 -5.13 14.16 -9.61
N ASN A 54 -5.84 15.19 -9.11
CA ASN A 54 -7.23 15.49 -9.41
C ASN A 54 -8.15 14.28 -9.22
N CYS A 55 -8.09 13.69 -8.02
CA CYS A 55 -8.93 12.58 -7.59
C CYS A 55 -9.72 12.94 -6.31
N ASP A 56 -10.78 12.19 -6.05
CA ASP A 56 -11.59 12.37 -4.84
C ASP A 56 -10.90 11.74 -3.63
N HIS A 57 -10.88 12.44 -2.49
CA HIS A 57 -10.34 11.91 -1.24
C HIS A 57 -11.43 11.55 -0.22
N LYS A 58 -11.49 10.28 0.18
CA LYS A 58 -12.33 9.79 1.28
C LYS A 58 -11.45 9.51 2.49
N ARG A 59 -11.58 10.35 3.52
CA ARG A 59 -10.90 10.18 4.81
C ARG A 59 -11.72 9.28 5.72
N LEU A 60 -11.17 8.12 6.06
CA LEU A 60 -11.82 7.07 6.83
C LEU A 60 -11.20 6.99 8.23
N ILE A 61 -11.49 7.99 9.05
CA ILE A 61 -10.95 8.12 10.42
C ILE A 61 -11.80 7.27 11.38
N SER A 62 -11.15 6.43 12.18
CA SER A 62 -11.78 5.40 13.03
C SER A 62 -12.84 5.90 14.02
N ASN A 63 -12.92 7.21 14.30
CA ASN A 63 -13.78 7.73 15.37
C ASN A 63 -15.16 8.21 14.91
N GLU A 64 -15.39 8.45 13.62
CA GLU A 64 -16.66 9.05 13.19
C GLU A 64 -17.44 8.24 12.18
N ASN A 65 -16.80 7.49 11.27
CA ASN A 65 -17.48 6.59 10.34
C ASN A 65 -16.48 5.58 9.77
N ARG A 66 -16.41 4.37 10.35
CA ARG A 66 -15.55 3.27 9.82
C ARG A 66 -15.93 2.84 8.40
N VAL A 67 -17.07 3.31 7.91
CA VAL A 67 -17.68 2.99 6.63
C VAL A 67 -18.42 4.24 6.15
N GLN A 68 -17.82 5.03 5.25
CA GLN A 68 -18.58 6.01 4.47
C GLN A 68 -19.27 5.26 3.33
N ASP A 69 -20.58 5.41 3.21
CA ASP A 69 -21.41 4.90 2.10
C ASP A 69 -21.40 3.38 1.86
N LYS A 70 -20.92 2.54 2.80
CA LYS A 70 -20.84 1.06 2.70
C LYS A 70 -19.93 0.51 1.60
N ILE A 71 -19.29 1.36 0.81
CA ILE A 71 -18.47 0.98 -0.35
C ILE A 71 -17.03 1.46 -0.27
N TYR A 72 -16.70 2.35 0.68
CA TYR A 72 -15.37 2.86 0.91
C TYR A 72 -14.82 2.34 2.25
N HIS A 73 -13.71 1.62 2.20
CA HIS A 73 -13.02 1.11 3.39
C HIS A 73 -11.51 0.99 3.15
N ILE A 74 -10.71 1.19 4.20
CA ILE A 74 -9.26 0.91 4.21
C ILE A 74 -8.92 -0.50 4.76
N GLN A 75 -9.92 -1.35 4.99
CA GLN A 75 -9.72 -2.66 5.62
C GLN A 75 -8.86 -3.61 4.78
N THR A 76 -8.96 -3.56 3.46
CA THR A 76 -8.14 -4.39 2.55
C THR A 76 -6.66 -4.10 2.72
N VAL A 77 -6.26 -2.82 2.64
CA VAL A 77 -4.86 -2.42 2.79
C VAL A 77 -4.36 -2.64 4.21
N ASN A 78 -5.18 -2.35 5.24
CA ASN A 78 -4.82 -2.62 6.63
C ASN A 78 -4.61 -4.12 6.89
N GLY A 79 -5.46 -4.97 6.32
CA GLY A 79 -5.31 -6.43 6.41
C GLY A 79 -4.04 -6.92 5.73
N ALA A 80 -3.69 -6.38 4.56
CA ALA A 80 -2.45 -6.73 3.87
C ALA A 80 -1.20 -6.29 4.65
N ILE A 81 -1.19 -5.08 5.20
CA ILE A 81 -0.10 -4.58 6.06
C ILE A 81 0.05 -5.46 7.31
N ALA A 82 -1.06 -5.82 7.96
CA ALA A 82 -1.05 -6.71 9.12
C ALA A 82 -0.50 -8.11 8.76
N HIS A 83 -0.90 -8.65 7.61
CA HIS A 83 -0.41 -9.93 7.12
C HIS A 83 1.10 -9.87 6.80
N PHE A 84 1.58 -8.79 6.19
CA PHE A 84 3.01 -8.58 5.96
C PHE A 84 3.81 -8.56 7.26
N LYS A 85 3.37 -7.76 8.26
CA LYS A 85 4.03 -7.71 9.58
C LYS A 85 4.09 -9.10 10.23
N GLY A 86 2.96 -9.81 10.26
CA GLY A 86 2.92 -11.17 10.79
C GLY A 86 3.80 -12.16 10.01
N TRP A 87 3.90 -12.02 8.69
CA TRP A 87 4.79 -12.84 7.86
C TRP A 87 6.27 -12.61 8.18
N ILE A 88 6.69 -11.35 8.32
CA ILE A 88 8.05 -11.00 8.75
C ILE A 88 8.35 -11.55 10.15
N ASP A 89 7.46 -11.31 11.10
CA ASP A 89 7.71 -11.64 12.50
C ASP A 89 7.66 -13.16 12.76
N ILE A 90 6.67 -13.86 12.20
CA ILE A 90 6.41 -15.27 12.52
C ILE A 90 7.13 -16.21 11.56
N LYS A 91 7.09 -15.94 10.25
CA LYS A 91 7.63 -16.86 9.23
C LYS A 91 9.10 -16.59 8.96
N MET A 92 9.47 -15.33 8.78
CA MET A 92 10.87 -14.95 8.53
C MET A 92 11.69 -14.81 9.82
N ARG A 93 11.03 -14.74 10.99
CA ARG A 93 11.65 -14.56 12.30
C ARG A 93 12.49 -13.28 12.38
N GLY A 94 11.99 -12.23 11.75
CA GLY A 94 12.68 -10.95 11.59
C GLY A 94 13.65 -10.95 10.41
N VAL A 95 13.87 -9.75 9.86
CA VAL A 95 14.77 -9.53 8.71
C VAL A 95 15.60 -8.28 8.95
N ALA A 96 16.79 -8.21 8.35
CA ALA A 96 17.55 -6.96 8.37
C ALA A 96 16.84 -5.89 7.53
N THR A 97 16.64 -4.70 8.07
CA THR A 97 15.91 -3.59 7.42
C THR A 97 16.50 -3.24 6.05
N LYS A 98 17.81 -3.41 5.86
CA LYS A 98 18.48 -3.19 4.56
C LYS A 98 17.93 -4.05 3.42
N TYR A 99 17.27 -5.17 3.74
CA TYR A 99 16.65 -6.06 2.76
C TYR A 99 15.14 -5.91 2.68
N LEU A 100 14.53 -5.02 3.48
CA LEU A 100 13.08 -4.84 3.52
C LEU A 100 12.44 -4.61 2.13
N PRO A 101 13.04 -3.84 1.19
CA PRO A 101 12.49 -3.72 -0.17
C PRO A 101 12.37 -5.06 -0.91
N HIS A 102 13.32 -5.97 -0.73
CA HIS A 102 13.29 -7.30 -1.36
C HIS A 102 12.19 -8.17 -0.77
N TYR A 103 11.99 -8.11 0.55
CA TYR A 103 10.92 -8.85 1.21
C TYR A 103 9.54 -8.30 0.87
N LEU A 104 9.43 -7.00 0.62
CA LEU A 104 8.18 -6.41 0.14
C LEU A 104 7.83 -6.86 -1.26
N ALA A 105 8.79 -6.81 -2.19
CA ALA A 105 8.60 -7.37 -3.52
C ALA A 105 8.19 -8.86 -3.45
N TRP A 106 8.87 -9.65 -2.62
CA TRP A 106 8.49 -11.06 -2.41
C TRP A 106 7.04 -11.18 -1.89
N PHE A 107 6.70 -10.43 -0.85
CA PHE A 107 5.35 -10.47 -0.29
C PHE A 107 4.29 -10.09 -1.32
N ARG A 108 4.49 -9.02 -2.09
CA ARG A 108 3.57 -8.57 -3.14
C ARG A 108 3.32 -9.66 -4.19
N GLU A 109 4.37 -10.26 -4.75
CA GLU A 109 4.22 -11.31 -5.76
C GLU A 109 3.54 -12.56 -5.19
N SER A 110 3.84 -12.91 -3.94
CA SER A 110 3.16 -14.01 -3.24
C SER A 110 1.69 -13.70 -2.99
N TYR A 111 1.37 -12.45 -2.65
CA TYR A 111 0.01 -11.97 -2.44
C TYR A 111 -0.81 -11.97 -3.74
N ALA A 112 -0.16 -11.72 -4.88
CA ALA A 112 -0.73 -11.86 -6.23
C ALA A 112 -0.93 -13.32 -6.66
N GLY A 113 -0.52 -14.30 -5.84
CA GLY A 113 -0.71 -15.73 -6.11
C GLY A 113 0.36 -16.34 -7.03
N LEU A 114 1.48 -15.64 -7.26
CA LEU A 114 2.60 -16.21 -8.01
C LEU A 114 3.32 -17.26 -7.16
N ASN A 115 3.68 -18.37 -7.81
CA ASN A 115 4.55 -19.37 -7.21
C ASN A 115 6.03 -18.98 -7.36
N PHE A 116 6.91 -19.68 -6.63
CA PHE A 116 8.34 -19.38 -6.60
C PHE A 116 9.00 -19.35 -8.00
N GLN A 117 8.61 -20.24 -8.91
CA GLN A 117 9.17 -20.26 -10.27
C GLN A 117 8.74 -19.01 -11.06
N GLN A 118 7.47 -18.61 -10.95
CA GLN A 118 6.95 -17.42 -11.60
C GLN A 118 7.60 -16.14 -11.06
N MET A 119 7.85 -16.09 -9.74
CA MET A 119 8.52 -14.97 -9.10
C MET A 119 9.96 -14.79 -9.59
N LEU A 120 10.72 -15.88 -9.72
CA LEU A 120 12.09 -15.83 -10.27
C LEU A 120 12.08 -15.30 -11.70
N VAL A 121 11.13 -15.74 -12.54
CA VAL A 121 11.02 -15.26 -13.92
C VAL A 121 10.67 -13.77 -13.99
N ALA A 122 9.83 -13.27 -13.07
CA ALA A 122 9.46 -11.86 -13.01
C ALA A 122 10.64 -10.96 -12.54
N ALA A 123 11.47 -11.44 -11.62
CA ALA A 123 12.57 -10.65 -11.04
C ALA A 123 13.80 -10.49 -11.94
N TYR A 124 13.98 -11.36 -12.94
CA TYR A 124 15.15 -11.39 -13.84
C TYR A 124 14.81 -11.08 -15.31
N ARG A 125 13.66 -10.42 -15.56
CA ARG A 125 13.32 -9.83 -16.86
C ARG A 125 13.52 -8.33 -16.84
#